data_AF-A0A3B8LAX5-F1
#
_entry.id   AF-A0A3B8LAX5-F1
#
_cell.length_a   1.000
_cell.length_b   1.000
_cell.length_c   1.000
_cell.angle_alpha   90.00
_cell.angle_beta   90.00
_cell.angle_gamma   90.00
#
_symmetry.space_group_name_H-M   'P 1'
#
loop_
_entity.id
_entity.type
_entity.pdbx_description
1 polymer ?
#
loop_
_entity_poly.entity_id
_entity_poly.type
_entity_poly.pdbx_seq_one_letter_code
_entity_poly.pdbx_strand_id
1 'polypeptide(L)'
;IFLGDDDLGSVLLAPHFEGEEGEVHVLDIDDRILAHVKARVPSVHCHKIDLVKGLIPEALAASFDAVLLDPPWDRYECLMFLDKAICFLNNNPAARIYLSFCPLQMELYRNGMAHFFRHLAKRGMTLDSVTPVFNLYSLDEQDTPSFRRELDEALPALDAPVFQHMREVPYAYSNLYVIRRTLESQIPWWREALFRYKHIGG
;
A
#
# COMPACT_ATOMS: atom_id res chain seq x y z
N ILE A 1 0.42 -9.48 6.53
CA ILE A 1 0.18 -9.72 5.08
C ILE A 1 0.75 -8.57 4.28
N PHE A 2 1.40 -8.88 3.16
CA PHE A 2 1.98 -7.92 2.20
C PHE A 2 1.10 -7.88 0.94
N LEU A 3 0.76 -6.68 0.48
CA LEU A 3 0.02 -6.44 -0.75
C LEU A 3 0.97 -5.82 -1.78
N GLY A 4 1.59 -6.66 -2.60
CA GLY A 4 2.87 -6.37 -3.27
C GLY A 4 4.05 -6.64 -2.33
N ASP A 5 5.15 -7.14 -2.88
CA ASP A 5 6.39 -7.43 -2.12
C ASP A 5 7.65 -7.34 -3.01
N ASP A 6 7.70 -6.34 -3.89
CA ASP A 6 8.85 -6.08 -4.76
C ASP A 6 10.11 -5.63 -3.99
N ASP A 7 9.91 -4.98 -2.84
CA ASP A 7 10.94 -4.64 -1.86
C ASP A 7 11.44 -5.84 -1.03
N LEU A 8 10.80 -7.01 -1.19
CA LEU A 8 11.07 -8.26 -0.45
C LEU A 8 10.96 -8.09 1.07
N GLY A 9 10.14 -7.16 1.55
CA GLY A 9 9.90 -6.95 2.98
C GLY A 9 9.43 -8.21 3.70
N SER A 10 8.65 -9.07 3.03
CA SER A 10 8.20 -10.35 3.58
C SER A 10 9.35 -11.32 3.85
N VAL A 11 10.37 -11.35 3.00
CA VAL A 11 11.55 -12.22 3.16
C VAL A 11 12.34 -11.81 4.39
N LEU A 12 12.44 -10.50 4.64
CA LEU A 12 13.12 -9.97 5.82
C LEU A 12 12.33 -10.25 7.10
N LEU A 13 11.01 -10.06 7.07
CA LEU A 13 10.17 -10.11 8.26
C LEU A 13 9.70 -11.52 8.64
N ALA A 14 9.48 -12.41 7.68
CA ALA A 14 8.92 -13.74 7.93
C ALA A 14 9.68 -14.61 8.94
N PRO A 15 11.02 -14.59 9.01
CA PRO A 15 11.76 -15.34 10.04
C PRO A 15 11.40 -14.94 11.48
N HIS A 16 10.84 -13.75 11.68
CA HIS A 16 10.39 -13.26 13.00
C HIS A 16 8.97 -13.71 13.37
N PHE A 17 8.30 -14.50 12.52
CA PHE A 17 6.95 -15.00 12.74
C PHE A 17 6.87 -16.53 12.64
N GLU A 18 8.00 -17.24 12.66
CA GLU A 18 8.01 -18.70 12.55
C GLU A 18 7.46 -19.39 13.82
N GLY A 19 6.81 -20.55 13.66
CA GLY A 19 6.28 -21.34 14.77
C GLY A 19 4.90 -20.87 15.24
N GLU A 20 4.74 -20.65 16.54
CA GLU A 20 3.45 -20.20 17.13
C GLU A 20 3.28 -18.67 17.11
N GLU A 21 4.26 -17.93 16.59
CA GLU A 21 4.27 -16.45 16.63
C GLU A 21 3.42 -15.79 15.55
N GLY A 22 3.09 -16.50 14.46
CA GLY A 22 2.15 -16.02 13.45
C GLY A 22 2.36 -16.64 12.07
N GLU A 23 1.74 -16.01 11.06
CA GLU A 23 1.87 -16.41 9.67
C GLU A 23 2.09 -15.18 8.79
N VAL A 24 2.96 -15.32 7.78
CA VAL A 24 3.19 -14.28 6.77
C VAL A 24 2.58 -14.69 5.44
N HIS A 25 1.79 -13.78 4.87
CA HIS A 25 1.13 -13.92 3.59
C HIS A 25 1.61 -12.83 2.64
N VAL A 26 1.83 -13.18 1.38
CA VAL A 26 2.19 -12.27 0.28
C VAL A 26 1.17 -12.43 -0.84
N LEU A 27 0.59 -11.31 -1.28
CA LEU A 27 -0.28 -11.24 -2.44
C LEU A 27 0.44 -10.44 -3.52
N ASP A 28 0.70 -11.05 -4.67
CA ASP A 28 1.36 -10.38 -5.79
C ASP A 28 0.82 -10.89 -7.13
N ILE A 29 0.92 -10.09 -8.18
CA ILE A 29 0.56 -10.49 -9.55
C ILE A 29 1.74 -11.18 -10.25
N ASP A 30 2.97 -10.86 -9.85
CA ASP A 30 4.20 -11.32 -10.48
C ASP A 30 4.68 -12.67 -9.91
N ASP A 31 4.64 -13.71 -10.74
CA ASP A 31 5.13 -15.04 -10.37
C ASP A 31 6.61 -15.05 -9.98
N ARG A 32 7.41 -14.12 -10.50
CA ARG A 32 8.85 -14.04 -10.21
C ARG A 32 9.08 -13.67 -8.74
N ILE A 33 8.32 -12.70 -8.23
CA ILE A 33 8.37 -12.29 -6.82
C ILE A 33 7.91 -13.44 -5.94
N LEU A 34 6.74 -14.01 -6.22
CA LEU A 34 6.19 -15.13 -5.44
C LEU A 34 7.13 -16.34 -5.41
N ALA A 35 7.74 -16.70 -6.54
CA ALA A 35 8.72 -17.78 -6.62
C ALA A 35 9.99 -17.47 -5.81
N HIS A 36 10.47 -16.21 -5.87
CA HIS A 36 11.63 -15.78 -5.10
C HIS A 36 11.38 -15.86 -3.59
N VAL A 37 10.26 -15.28 -3.13
CA VAL A 37 9.83 -15.32 -1.72
C VAL A 37 9.73 -16.77 -1.26
N LYS A 38 9.05 -17.63 -2.02
CA LYS A 38 8.84 -19.04 -1.65
C LYS A 38 10.15 -19.84 -1.58
N ALA A 39 11.11 -19.53 -2.45
CA ALA A 39 12.43 -20.16 -2.44
C ALA A 39 13.28 -19.73 -1.22
N ARG A 40 13.13 -18.49 -0.75
CA ARG A 40 13.88 -17.94 0.38
C ARG A 40 13.27 -18.31 1.73
N VAL A 41 11.95 -18.21 1.84
CA VAL A 41 11.22 -18.45 3.10
C VAL A 41 10.00 -19.34 2.81
N PRO A 42 10.18 -20.68 2.81
CA PRO A 42 9.12 -21.62 2.44
C PRO A 42 7.88 -21.58 3.34
N SER A 43 7.97 -21.03 4.55
CA SER A 43 6.84 -20.82 5.46
C SER A 43 5.88 -19.72 4.99
N VAL A 44 6.31 -18.81 4.11
CA VAL A 44 5.44 -17.74 3.60
C VAL A 44 4.34 -18.30 2.69
N HIS A 45 3.11 -17.86 2.93
CA HIS A 45 1.95 -18.18 2.11
C HIS A 45 1.85 -17.20 0.93
N CYS A 46 2.14 -17.69 -0.27
CA CYS A 46 2.12 -16.89 -1.50
C CYS A 46 0.78 -17.05 -2.23
N HIS A 47 0.17 -15.93 -2.62
CA HIS A 47 -1.13 -15.88 -3.30
C HIS A 47 -1.01 -15.05 -4.57
N LYS A 48 -1.22 -15.66 -5.74
CA LYS A 48 -1.22 -14.92 -7.00
C LYS A 48 -2.54 -14.18 -7.20
N ILE A 49 -2.53 -12.86 -7.10
CA ILE A 49 -3.74 -12.01 -7.19
C ILE A 49 -3.38 -10.69 -7.89
N ASP A 50 -4.20 -10.28 -8.85
CA ASP A 50 -4.22 -8.89 -9.33
C ASP A 50 -4.89 -8.01 -8.26
N LEU A 51 -4.13 -7.20 -7.55
CA LEU A 51 -4.64 -6.33 -6.48
C LEU A 51 -5.36 -5.08 -7.01
N VAL A 52 -5.39 -4.84 -8.32
CA VAL A 52 -6.25 -3.81 -8.92
C VAL A 52 -7.61 -4.43 -9.25
N LYS A 53 -7.63 -5.55 -9.98
CA LYS A 53 -8.87 -6.12 -10.55
C LYS A 53 -9.45 -7.31 -9.79
N GLY A 54 -8.62 -8.02 -9.04
CA GLY A 54 -8.94 -9.27 -8.39
C GLY A 54 -9.83 -9.11 -7.16
N LEU A 55 -10.65 -10.12 -6.90
CA LEU A 55 -11.45 -10.19 -5.68
C LEU A 55 -10.60 -10.65 -4.50
N ILE A 56 -11.00 -10.24 -3.30
CA ILE A 56 -10.35 -10.67 -2.06
C ILE A 56 -10.84 -12.08 -1.72
N PRO A 57 -9.95 -13.06 -1.48
CA PRO A 57 -10.35 -14.36 -1.00
C PRO A 57 -11.04 -14.22 0.36
N GLU A 58 -12.25 -14.78 0.50
CA GLU A 58 -13.05 -14.67 1.73
C GLU A 58 -12.30 -15.22 2.96
N ALA A 59 -11.50 -16.27 2.77
CA ALA A 59 -10.69 -16.88 3.82
C ALA A 59 -9.62 -15.94 4.41
N LEU A 60 -9.23 -14.89 3.68
CA LEU A 60 -8.22 -13.93 4.11
C LEU A 60 -8.84 -12.64 4.68
N ALA A 61 -10.16 -12.49 4.59
CA ALA A 61 -10.85 -11.28 4.99
C ALA A 61 -10.86 -11.10 6.51
N ALA A 62 -10.49 -9.90 6.96
CA ALA A 62 -10.46 -9.50 8.35
C ALA A 62 -9.65 -10.45 9.27
N SER A 63 -8.56 -11.01 8.74
CA SER A 63 -7.77 -12.04 9.42
C SER A 63 -6.42 -11.55 9.93
N PHE A 64 -5.94 -10.37 9.53
CA PHE A 64 -4.55 -9.96 9.79
C PHE A 64 -4.42 -8.83 10.80
N ASP A 65 -3.48 -8.96 11.73
CA ASP A 65 -3.09 -7.89 12.66
C ASP A 65 -2.23 -6.81 11.99
N ALA A 66 -1.50 -7.15 10.93
CA ALA A 66 -0.67 -6.21 10.19
C ALA A 66 -0.85 -6.38 8.67
N VAL A 67 -1.13 -5.28 7.99
CA VAL A 67 -1.20 -5.20 6.53
C VAL A 67 -0.17 -4.19 6.04
N LEU A 68 0.76 -4.62 5.19
CA LEU A 68 1.81 -3.78 4.63
C LEU A 68 1.58 -3.60 3.13
N LEU A 69 1.79 -2.39 2.64
CA LEU A 69 1.66 -2.07 1.22
C LEU A 69 2.50 -0.87 0.84
N ASP A 70 3.11 -0.96 -0.33
CA ASP A 70 3.76 0.12 -1.05
C ASP A 70 3.15 0.20 -2.45
N PRO A 71 1.92 0.74 -2.57
CA PRO A 71 1.16 0.65 -3.80
C PRO A 71 1.74 1.58 -4.88
N PRO A 72 1.32 1.37 -6.15
CA PRO A 72 1.58 2.35 -7.20
C PRO A 72 1.17 3.77 -6.77
N TRP A 73 1.98 4.76 -7.17
CA TRP A 73 1.76 6.13 -6.73
C TRP A 73 0.60 6.84 -7.41
N ASP A 74 0.02 6.24 -8.46
CA ASP A 74 -1.26 6.70 -8.99
C ASP A 74 -2.31 6.72 -7.88
N ARG A 75 -3.08 7.81 -7.85
CA ARG A 75 -4.07 8.02 -6.81
C ARG A 75 -5.13 6.93 -6.75
N TYR A 76 -5.65 6.55 -7.91
CA TYR A 76 -6.76 5.61 -7.98
C TYR A 76 -6.28 4.24 -7.53
N GLU A 77 -5.13 3.79 -8.05
CA GLU A 77 -4.52 2.51 -7.67
C GLU A 77 -4.14 2.46 -6.18
N CYS A 78 -3.51 3.53 -5.65
CA CYS A 78 -3.21 3.64 -4.22
C CYS A 78 -4.46 3.49 -3.34
N LEU A 79 -5.55 4.19 -3.68
CA LEU A 79 -6.80 4.09 -2.92
C LEU A 79 -7.46 2.70 -3.06
N MET A 80 -7.31 2.02 -4.18
CA MET A 80 -7.80 0.65 -4.36
C MET A 80 -7.03 -0.35 -3.50
N PHE A 81 -5.70 -0.27 -3.48
CA PHE A 81 -4.85 -1.10 -2.63
C PHE A 81 -5.18 -0.85 -1.16
N LEU A 82 -5.35 0.41 -0.76
CA LEU A 82 -5.75 0.78 0.59
C LEU A 82 -7.13 0.21 0.96
N ASP A 83 -8.10 0.23 0.04
CA ASP A 83 -9.42 -0.36 0.28
C ASP A 83 -9.34 -1.88 0.48
N LYS A 84 -8.46 -2.57 -0.26
CA LYS A 84 -8.19 -3.99 -0.02
C LYS A 84 -7.48 -4.21 1.31
N ALA A 85 -6.51 -3.37 1.67
CA ALA A 85 -5.82 -3.45 2.95
C ALA A 85 -6.79 -3.35 4.14
N ILE A 86 -7.77 -2.44 4.06
CA ILE A 86 -8.84 -2.30 5.06
C ILE A 86 -9.69 -3.58 5.18
N CYS A 87 -9.85 -4.34 4.10
CA CYS A 87 -10.60 -5.59 4.12
C CYS A 87 -9.80 -6.75 4.74
N PHE A 88 -8.48 -6.79 4.57
CA PHE A 88 -7.62 -7.80 5.20
C PHE A 88 -7.40 -7.55 6.69
N LEU A 89 -7.40 -6.28 7.11
CA LEU A 89 -7.19 -5.89 8.50
C LEU A 89 -8.29 -6.45 9.41
N ASN A 90 -7.90 -7.15 10.47
CA ASN A 90 -8.84 -7.66 11.46
C ASN A 90 -9.43 -6.54 12.35
N ASN A 91 -10.23 -6.92 13.36
CA ASN A 91 -10.88 -5.97 14.28
C ASN A 91 -10.11 -5.75 15.59
N ASN A 92 -8.91 -6.33 15.73
CA ASN A 92 -8.08 -6.11 16.89
C ASN A 92 -7.72 -4.61 16.98
N PRO A 93 -7.94 -3.93 18.12
CA PRO A 93 -7.53 -2.53 18.29
C PRO A 93 -6.03 -2.28 18.10
N ALA A 94 -5.20 -3.33 18.25
CA ALA A 94 -3.76 -3.29 17.99
C ALA A 94 -3.42 -3.43 16.50
N ALA A 95 -4.36 -3.84 15.64
CA ALA A 95 -4.07 -4.08 14.23
C ALA A 95 -3.77 -2.79 13.47
N ARG A 96 -2.82 -2.85 12.54
CA ARG A 96 -2.32 -1.69 11.78
C ARG A 96 -2.20 -1.97 10.28
N ILE A 97 -2.47 -0.95 9.49
CA ILE A 97 -2.06 -0.87 8.09
C ILE A 97 -0.82 0.03 8.03
N TYR A 98 0.21 -0.44 7.36
CA TYR A 98 1.47 0.24 7.11
C TYR A 98 1.55 0.58 5.62
N LEU A 99 1.15 1.80 5.28
CA LEU A 99 1.12 2.30 3.91
C LEU A 99 2.36 3.16 3.65
N SER A 100 3.25 2.70 2.78
CA SER A 100 4.29 3.55 2.18
C SER A 100 3.68 4.28 0.99
N PHE A 101 3.67 5.61 1.00
CA PHE A 101 3.11 6.39 -0.11
C PHE A 101 3.78 7.75 -0.31
N CYS A 102 4.01 8.16 -1.56
CA CYS A 102 4.59 9.45 -1.91
C CYS A 102 3.58 10.59 -1.70
N PRO A 103 3.70 11.45 -0.67
CA PRO A 103 2.71 12.49 -0.39
C PRO A 103 2.52 13.48 -1.55
N LEU A 104 3.59 13.76 -2.31
CA LEU A 104 3.57 14.69 -3.43
C LEU A 104 2.51 14.30 -4.46
N GLN A 105 2.32 13.01 -4.72
CA GLN A 105 1.35 12.51 -5.69
C GLN A 105 -0.11 12.79 -5.28
N MET A 106 -0.40 12.91 -3.97
CA MET A 106 -1.69 13.44 -3.52
C MET A 106 -1.77 14.96 -3.60
N GLU A 107 -0.65 15.66 -3.43
CA GLU A 107 -0.61 17.13 -3.44
C GLU A 107 -0.68 17.75 -4.84
N LEU A 108 -0.31 17.00 -5.89
CA LEU A 108 -0.49 17.41 -7.29
C LEU A 108 -1.95 17.75 -7.64
N TYR A 109 -2.91 17.19 -6.90
CA TYR A 109 -4.33 17.44 -7.08
C TYR A 109 -4.85 18.41 -6.01
N ARG A 110 -5.65 19.39 -6.43
CA ARG A 110 -6.32 20.31 -5.50
C ARG A 110 -7.07 19.54 -4.41
N ASN A 111 -6.70 19.77 -3.16
CA ASN A 111 -7.24 19.12 -1.96
C ASN A 111 -7.02 17.59 -1.88
N GLY A 112 -6.08 17.01 -2.61
CA GLY A 112 -5.91 15.54 -2.67
C GLY A 112 -5.64 14.90 -1.32
N MET A 113 -4.80 15.50 -0.48
CA MET A 113 -4.60 15.03 0.92
C MET A 113 -5.88 15.09 1.77
N ALA A 114 -6.70 16.13 1.61
CA ALA A 114 -7.99 16.20 2.30
C ALA A 114 -8.96 15.12 1.80
N HIS A 115 -8.93 14.78 0.51
CA HIS A 115 -9.67 13.66 -0.05
C HIS A 115 -9.19 12.31 0.50
N PHE A 116 -7.88 12.13 0.67
CA PHE A 116 -7.29 10.94 1.29
C PHE A 116 -7.75 10.77 2.74
N PHE A 117 -7.66 11.80 3.58
CA PHE A 117 -8.14 11.71 4.96
C PHE A 117 -9.64 11.49 5.06
N ARG A 118 -10.43 12.12 4.17
CA ARG A 118 -11.87 11.87 4.09
C ARG A 118 -12.18 10.43 3.65
N HIS A 119 -11.36 9.86 2.77
CA HIS A 119 -11.50 8.47 2.31
C HIS A 119 -11.29 7.49 3.46
N LEU A 120 -10.28 7.71 4.30
CA LEU A 120 -10.04 6.96 5.54
C LEU A 120 -11.21 7.11 6.53
N ALA A 121 -11.61 8.34 6.84
CA ALA A 121 -12.66 8.60 7.82
C ALA A 121 -14.00 7.95 7.44
N LYS A 122 -14.39 7.98 6.16
CA LYS A 122 -15.60 7.31 5.65
C LYS A 122 -15.58 5.79 5.82
N ARG A 123 -14.40 5.20 6.02
CA ARG A 123 -14.20 3.75 6.21
C ARG A 123 -13.91 3.38 7.67
N GLY A 124 -14.09 4.32 8.60
CA GLY A 124 -13.79 4.10 10.01
C GLY A 124 -12.31 3.94 10.29
N MET A 125 -11.45 4.58 9.49
CA MET A 125 -10.01 4.55 9.66
C MET A 125 -9.48 5.91 10.09
N THR A 126 -8.40 5.91 10.86
CA THR A 126 -7.66 7.11 11.24
C THR A 126 -6.16 6.86 11.16
N LEU A 127 -5.38 7.92 11.02
CA LEU A 127 -3.93 7.85 11.20
C LEU A 127 -3.59 7.68 12.68
N ASP A 128 -2.60 6.83 12.93
CA ASP A 128 -1.93 6.65 14.22
C ASP A 128 -0.63 7.47 14.24
N SER A 129 0.16 7.37 13.18
CA SER A 129 1.38 8.17 13.00
C SER A 129 1.73 8.32 11.51
N VAL A 130 2.62 9.28 11.24
CA VAL A 130 3.27 9.44 9.94
C VAL A 130 4.75 9.61 10.17
N THR A 131 5.57 8.78 9.52
CA THR A 131 7.02 8.92 9.49
C THR A 131 7.42 9.51 8.13
N PRO A 132 7.87 10.77 8.08
CA PRO A 132 8.26 11.41 6.83
C PRO A 132 9.52 10.78 6.23
N VAL A 133 9.62 10.76 4.90
CA VAL A 133 10.83 10.34 4.15
C VAL A 133 11.32 8.97 4.64
N PHE A 134 10.40 8.01 4.72
CA PHE A 134 10.67 6.67 5.25
C PHE A 134 11.42 5.81 4.24
N ASN A 135 10.90 5.71 3.00
CA ASN A 135 11.60 5.04 1.90
C ASN A 135 12.13 6.07 0.90
N LEU A 136 13.25 5.72 0.28
CA LEU A 136 13.86 6.45 -0.83
C LEU A 136 13.87 5.55 -2.06
N TYR A 137 13.37 6.06 -3.17
CA TYR A 137 13.27 5.35 -4.44
C TYR A 137 14.12 6.06 -5.47
N SER A 138 14.90 5.29 -6.22
CA SER A 138 15.69 5.80 -7.34
C SER A 138 14.78 6.47 -8.38
N LEU A 139 15.17 7.67 -8.83
CA LEU A 139 14.59 8.37 -9.98
C LEU A 139 15.30 8.06 -11.30
N ASP A 140 16.12 7.02 -11.33
CA ASP A 140 16.65 6.51 -12.59
C ASP A 140 15.47 6.13 -13.51
N GLU A 141 15.56 6.47 -14.80
CA GLU A 141 14.52 6.17 -15.79
C GLU A 141 14.26 4.65 -15.89
N GLN A 142 15.22 3.81 -15.48
CA GLN A 142 15.04 2.36 -15.40
C GLN A 142 14.08 1.93 -14.29
N ASP A 143 13.99 2.71 -13.20
CA ASP A 143 13.22 2.39 -12.00
C ASP A 143 11.88 3.14 -11.96
N THR A 144 11.86 4.43 -12.31
CA THR A 144 10.64 5.27 -12.28
C THR A 144 10.51 6.19 -13.50
N PRO A 145 10.27 5.63 -14.70
CA PRO A 145 10.39 6.34 -15.98
C PRO A 145 9.48 7.56 -16.18
N SER A 146 8.34 7.64 -15.48
CA SER A 146 7.38 8.75 -15.65
C SER A 146 7.47 9.83 -14.58
N PHE A 147 7.89 9.49 -13.35
CA PHE A 147 7.77 10.38 -12.20
C PHE A 147 8.62 11.65 -12.37
N ARG A 148 9.81 11.51 -12.95
CA ARG A 148 10.69 12.65 -13.18
C ARG A 148 10.04 13.70 -14.08
N ARG A 149 9.40 13.23 -15.16
CA ARG A 149 8.70 14.06 -16.13
C ARG A 149 7.49 14.74 -15.49
N GLU A 150 6.70 14.00 -14.71
CA GLU A 150 5.55 14.54 -13.97
C GLU A 150 5.97 15.64 -12.99
N LEU A 151 7.09 15.46 -12.29
CA LEU A 151 7.64 16.46 -11.37
C LEU A 151 8.06 17.74 -12.12
N ASP A 152 8.74 17.58 -13.26
CA ASP A 152 9.17 18.70 -14.10
C ASP A 152 7.98 19.46 -14.74
N GLU A 153 6.86 18.78 -15.01
CA GLU A 153 5.60 19.40 -15.47
C GLU A 153 4.84 20.11 -14.35
N ALA A 154 4.83 19.52 -13.15
CA ALA A 154 4.11 20.04 -11.99
C ALA A 154 4.80 21.23 -11.31
N LEU A 155 6.14 21.25 -11.34
CA LEU A 155 6.92 22.39 -10.84
C LEU A 155 6.99 23.44 -11.95
N PRO A 156 6.40 24.63 -11.78
CA PRO A 156 6.63 25.71 -12.74
C PRO A 156 8.13 25.92 -12.92
N ALA A 157 8.55 26.44 -14.07
CA ALA A 157 9.93 26.90 -14.31
C ALA A 157 10.24 28.07 -13.37
N LEU A 158 10.42 27.78 -12.09
CA LEU A 158 10.80 28.70 -11.05
C LEU A 158 12.30 28.85 -11.16
N ASP A 159 12.73 30.02 -11.62
CA ASP A 159 14.13 30.40 -11.69
C ASP A 159 14.65 30.76 -10.30
N ALA A 160 14.67 29.77 -9.39
CA ALA A 160 15.29 29.88 -8.09
C ALA A 160 16.34 28.76 -7.94
N PRO A 161 17.57 29.08 -7.49
CA PRO A 161 18.63 28.09 -7.34
C PRO A 161 18.23 26.87 -6.50
N VAL A 162 17.38 27.03 -5.48
CA VAL A 162 16.90 25.93 -4.65
C VAL A 162 16.09 24.90 -5.45
N PHE A 163 15.22 25.33 -6.36
CA PHE A 163 14.45 24.41 -7.20
C PHE A 163 15.31 23.74 -8.27
N GLN A 164 16.34 24.44 -8.76
CA GLN A 164 17.33 23.83 -9.66
C GLN A 164 18.12 22.71 -8.97
N HIS A 165 18.54 22.89 -7.71
CA HIS A 165 19.22 21.83 -6.96
C HIS A 165 18.27 20.71 -6.50
N MET A 166 17.00 21.02 -6.19
CA MET A 166 16.00 19.98 -5.89
C MET A 166 15.75 19.08 -7.09
N ARG A 167 15.86 19.61 -8.32
CA ARG A 167 15.88 18.80 -9.54
C ARG A 167 17.11 17.91 -9.65
N GLU A 168 18.18 18.11 -8.91
CA GLU A 168 19.35 17.21 -8.98
C GLU A 168 19.23 16.03 -8.00
N VAL A 169 18.21 16.03 -7.13
CA VAL A 169 17.99 14.93 -6.19
C VAL A 169 17.57 13.69 -7.00
N PRO A 170 18.35 12.58 -6.96
CA PRO A 170 18.10 11.41 -7.79
C PRO A 170 17.12 10.43 -7.11
N TYR A 171 16.38 10.90 -6.11
CA TYR A 171 15.48 10.05 -5.32
C TYR A 171 14.12 10.72 -5.15
N ALA A 172 13.07 9.93 -5.29
CA ALA A 172 11.77 10.24 -4.70
C ALA A 172 11.69 9.60 -3.32
N TYR A 173 10.67 10.01 -2.56
CA TYR A 173 10.46 9.49 -1.23
C TYR A 173 8.99 9.15 -1.01
N SER A 174 8.77 8.21 -0.10
CA SER A 174 7.47 7.98 0.49
C SER A 174 7.50 8.31 1.97
N ASN A 175 6.31 8.62 2.51
CA ASN A 175 6.12 8.60 3.96
C ASN A 175 5.53 7.25 4.34
N LEU A 176 5.82 6.79 5.56
CA LEU A 176 5.10 5.67 6.16
C LEU A 176 3.90 6.19 6.94
N TYR A 177 2.71 5.86 6.48
CA TYR A 177 1.45 6.12 7.16
C TYR A 177 1.04 4.88 7.95
N VAL A 178 0.99 5.01 9.27
CA VAL A 178 0.43 3.96 10.14
C VAL A 178 -1.03 4.28 10.37
N ILE A 179 -1.91 3.40 9.91
CA ILE A 179 -3.36 3.59 9.89
C ILE A 179 -4.01 2.53 10.79
N ARG A 180 -5.03 2.92 11.55
CA ARG A 180 -5.78 2.03 12.43
C ARG A 180 -7.29 2.23 12.30
N ARG A 181 -8.06 1.24 12.74
CA ARG A 181 -9.51 1.37 12.92
C ARG A 181 -9.85 2.38 14.03
N THR A 182 -10.96 3.10 13.87
CA THR A 182 -11.54 3.91 14.95
C THR A 182 -12.34 3.01 15.89
N LEU A 183 -12.44 3.37 17.18
CA LEU A 183 -13.16 2.58 18.19
C LEU A 183 -14.66 2.43 17.87
N GLU A 184 -15.22 3.36 17.11
CA GLU A 184 -16.60 3.36 16.64
C GLU A 184 -16.84 2.42 15.44
N SER A 185 -15.77 1.93 14.81
CA SER A 185 -15.84 1.05 13.65
C SER A 185 -15.88 -0.43 14.06
N GLN A 186 -17.05 -0.93 14.47
CA GLN A 186 -17.35 -2.36 14.37
C GLN A 186 -17.92 -2.60 12.97
N ILE A 187 -17.17 -3.31 12.10
CA ILE A 187 -17.41 -3.48 10.65
C ILE A 187 -18.89 -3.28 10.24
N PRO A 188 -19.21 -2.21 9.48
CA PRO A 188 -20.48 -2.16 8.76
C PRO A 188 -20.35 -1.73 7.27
N TRP A 189 -21.32 -2.21 6.47
CA TRP A 189 -21.73 -1.94 5.07
C TRP A 189 -20.96 -2.54 3.85
N TRP A 190 -19.63 -2.73 3.87
CA TRP A 190 -18.89 -3.15 2.66
C TRP A 190 -18.68 -4.67 2.49
N ARG A 191 -19.02 -5.47 3.52
CA ARG A 191 -18.92 -6.94 3.50
C ARG A 191 -19.81 -7.60 2.43
N GLU A 192 -20.82 -6.90 1.92
CA GLU A 192 -21.60 -7.37 0.75
C GLU A 192 -21.04 -6.87 -0.58
N ALA A 193 -20.50 -5.65 -0.64
CA ALA A 193 -20.07 -5.01 -1.89
C ALA A 193 -18.76 -5.54 -2.47
N LEU A 194 -17.84 -6.00 -1.61
CA LEU A 194 -16.51 -6.49 -2.04
C LEU A 194 -16.42 -8.02 -2.17
N PHE A 195 -17.40 -8.75 -1.61
CA PHE A 195 -17.44 -10.22 -1.63
C PHE A 195 -18.53 -10.79 -2.56
N ARG A 196 -19.54 -10.01 -2.98
CA ARG A 196 -20.51 -10.42 -4.01
C ARG A 196 -20.13 -9.89 -5.40
N TYR A 197 -19.27 -10.64 -6.08
CA TYR A 197 -19.40 -10.86 -7.54
C TYR A 197 -19.34 -12.37 -7.79
N LYS A 198 -20.33 -13.09 -7.24
CA LYS A 198 -20.70 -14.43 -7.72
C LYS A 198 -22.10 -14.33 -8.31
N HIS A 199 -22.21 -14.77 -9.56
CA HIS A 199 -23.42 -14.88 -10.40
C HIS A 199 -23.90 -13.63 -11.15
N ILE A 200 -23.14 -13.22 -12.17
CA ILE A 200 -23.75 -12.98 -13.50
C ILE A 200 -22.78 -13.54 -14.55
N GLY A 201 -23.16 -14.65 -15.18
CA GLY A 201 -22.34 -15.35 -16.18
C GLY A 201 -22.37 -16.87 -16.02
N GLY A 202 -23.56 -17.45 -16.20
CA GLY A 202 -23.67 -18.75 -16.87
C GLY A 202 -23.62 -18.55 -18.38
#